data_AF-A0A258Q4Z0-F1
#
_entry.id   AF-A0A258Q4Z0-F1
#
_cell.length_a   1.000
_cell.length_b   1.000
_cell.length_c   1.000
_cell.angle_alpha   90.00
_cell.angle_beta   90.00
_cell.angle_gamma   90.00
#
_symmetry.space_group_name_H-M   'P 1'
#
loop_
_entity.id
_entity.type
_entity.pdbx_description
1 polymer ?
#
loop_
_entity_poly.entity_id
_entity_poly.type
_entity_poly.pdbx_seq_one_letter_code
_entity_poly.pdbx_strand_id
1 'polypeptide(L)'
;MANLAKETNLNIIENIISASEVEEFYLSEDVYDQDGNKLLGQGYKITSSIKDKLINRALKKPLETSVASDTSLTADEIHAEAELLINENSFLQNFNPEVKLDVYALKHITLAPLASLLLTVKKKNSKEAFAHTLFMTIMSRLIAKKLNFDATQLDDLTIASLLHDIGELYCVIPNTKTLSVEQWRSIMSHPIIGSSVVSQHMEYAPSVAKAILEHHERNDGSGYPNHLLANSLSEIGKVLIVAEAFSGMVRRQYDISNLITTLKLVNHDFPSHAFNALIELLSSVRNVEHLKVTNPILERLLGQLKNLEEIIELLKALCVTQPKMKGLSKYLILRLRRICQTIYASGLTDCIDLGMWEQIKLDEDINQELFITINEVEWKMKDVFRDISLRMLQEDIENSDELVRIIQKIKGEVRALETT
;
A
#
# COMPACT_ATOMS: atom_id res chain seq x y z
N MET A 1 -2.22 -20.06 -12.94
CA MET A 1 -1.64 -18.76 -13.37
C MET A 1 -1.75 -18.51 -14.87
N ALA A 2 -1.54 -19.50 -15.77
CA ALA A 2 -1.58 -19.28 -17.23
C ALA A 2 -2.97 -19.07 -17.89
N ASN A 3 -4.08 -19.24 -17.15
CA ASN A 3 -5.44 -19.13 -17.71
C ASN A 3 -6.10 -17.74 -17.55
N LEU A 4 -5.55 -16.84 -16.72
CA LEU A 4 -6.08 -15.46 -16.62
C LEU A 4 -5.58 -14.55 -17.75
N ALA A 5 -4.50 -14.92 -18.44
CA ALA A 5 -3.87 -14.11 -19.48
C ALA A 5 -4.55 -14.21 -20.86
N LYS A 6 -5.62 -15.01 -20.99
CA LYS A 6 -6.33 -15.23 -22.27
C LYS A 6 -7.59 -14.37 -22.44
N GLU A 7 -8.15 -13.86 -21.34
CA GLU A 7 -9.35 -13.03 -21.40
C GLU A 7 -8.98 -11.55 -21.38
N THR A 8 -9.72 -10.76 -22.15
CA THR A 8 -9.62 -9.31 -22.11
C THR A 8 -9.88 -8.83 -20.70
N ASN A 9 -8.91 -8.13 -20.10
CA ASN A 9 -9.10 -7.54 -18.78
C ASN A 9 -10.10 -6.38 -18.90
N LEU A 10 -11.36 -6.63 -18.52
CA LEU A 10 -12.42 -5.64 -18.60
C LEU A 10 -12.18 -4.43 -17.70
N ASN A 11 -11.43 -4.58 -16.59
CA ASN A 11 -11.21 -3.49 -15.65
C ASN A 11 -10.35 -2.37 -16.25
N ILE A 12 -9.27 -2.71 -16.96
CA ILE A 12 -8.45 -1.68 -17.62
C ILE A 12 -9.25 -0.99 -18.73
N ILE A 13 -10.06 -1.75 -19.47
CA ILE A 13 -10.96 -1.18 -20.48
C ILE A 13 -11.95 -0.21 -19.85
N GLU A 14 -12.59 -0.60 -18.75
CA GLU A 14 -13.52 0.26 -18.01
C GLU A 14 -12.83 1.52 -17.48
N ASN A 15 -11.60 1.40 -16.98
CA ASN A 15 -10.80 2.55 -16.54
C ASN A 15 -10.48 3.50 -17.71
N ILE A 16 -10.08 2.99 -18.88
CA ILE A 16 -9.80 3.82 -20.06
C ILE A 16 -11.11 4.47 -20.56
N ILE A 17 -12.23 3.74 -20.59
CA ILE A 17 -13.54 4.28 -20.96
C ILE A 17 -13.96 5.39 -19.99
N SER A 18 -13.82 5.18 -18.69
CA SER A 18 -14.14 6.18 -17.67
C SER A 18 -13.31 7.45 -17.86
N ALA A 19 -12.01 7.30 -18.10
CA ALA A 19 -11.14 8.45 -18.38
C ALA A 19 -11.53 9.14 -19.70
N SER A 20 -12.07 8.38 -20.67
CA SER A 20 -12.49 8.92 -21.98
C SER A 20 -13.68 9.88 -21.92
N GLU A 21 -14.39 9.96 -20.79
CA GLU A 21 -15.48 10.91 -20.58
C GLU A 21 -14.97 12.36 -20.45
N VAL A 22 -13.71 12.54 -20.06
CA VAL A 22 -13.09 13.85 -19.80
C VAL A 22 -11.77 14.07 -20.55
N GLU A 23 -11.28 13.06 -21.27
CA GLU A 23 -10.04 13.09 -22.05
C GLU A 23 -10.23 12.34 -23.36
N GLU A 24 -9.70 12.84 -24.47
CA GLU A 24 -9.86 12.13 -25.75
C GLU A 24 -8.80 11.04 -25.91
N PHE A 25 -9.26 9.81 -26.08
CA PHE A 25 -8.43 8.65 -26.44
C PHE A 25 -8.87 8.07 -27.79
N TYR A 26 -7.91 7.54 -28.55
CA TYR A 26 -8.16 6.87 -29.81
C TYR A 26 -7.26 5.64 -29.99
N LEU A 27 -7.63 4.75 -30.91
CA LEU A 27 -6.80 3.62 -31.28
C LEU A 27 -5.63 4.06 -32.16
N SER A 28 -4.39 3.84 -31.73
CA SER A 28 -3.19 4.14 -32.50
C SER A 28 -2.95 3.17 -33.66
N GLU A 29 -3.60 2.02 -33.65
CA GLU A 29 -3.52 0.97 -34.66
C GLU A 29 -4.81 0.12 -34.71
N ASP A 30 -4.89 -0.81 -35.67
CA ASP A 30 -6.00 -1.77 -35.74
C ASP A 30 -5.95 -2.79 -34.58
N VAL A 31 -7.12 -3.05 -33.96
CA VAL A 31 -7.25 -4.03 -32.86
C VAL A 31 -7.85 -5.33 -33.39
N TYR A 32 -7.24 -6.45 -33.03
CA TYR A 32 -7.60 -7.79 -33.49
C TYR A 32 -7.88 -8.75 -32.32
N ASP A 33 -8.74 -9.74 -32.54
CA ASP A 33 -8.82 -10.91 -31.66
C ASP A 33 -7.65 -11.89 -31.88
N GLN A 34 -7.53 -12.89 -31.00
CA GLN A 34 -6.48 -13.92 -31.09
C GLN A 34 -6.53 -14.75 -32.38
N ASP A 35 -7.70 -14.85 -33.02
CA ASP A 35 -7.89 -15.54 -34.30
C ASP A 35 -7.50 -14.67 -35.50
N GLY A 36 -7.15 -13.40 -35.26
CA GLY A 36 -6.70 -12.45 -36.28
C GLY A 36 -7.84 -11.68 -36.96
N ASN A 37 -9.07 -11.76 -36.46
CA ASN A 37 -10.17 -10.95 -36.97
C ASN A 37 -10.05 -9.52 -36.45
N LYS A 38 -10.19 -8.54 -37.35
CA LYS A 38 -10.22 -7.12 -36.98
C LYS A 38 -11.50 -6.81 -36.22
N LEU A 39 -11.35 -6.29 -35.00
CA LEU A 39 -12.45 -5.86 -34.15
C LEU A 39 -12.73 -4.36 -34.31
N LEU A 40 -11.66 -3.54 -34.34
CA LEU A 40 -11.73 -2.09 -34.39
C LEU A 40 -10.61 -1.53 -35.28
N GLY A 41 -10.87 -0.39 -35.90
CA GLY A 41 -9.90 0.29 -36.77
C GLY A 41 -9.05 1.33 -36.05
N GLN A 42 -7.85 1.57 -36.57
CA GLN A 42 -7.02 2.71 -36.22
C GLN A 42 -7.82 4.02 -36.32
N GLY A 43 -7.58 4.94 -35.39
CA GLY A 43 -8.26 6.24 -35.27
C GLY A 43 -9.64 6.16 -34.63
N TYR A 44 -10.12 4.97 -34.25
CA TYR A 44 -11.40 4.82 -33.56
C TYR A 44 -11.33 5.47 -32.17
N LYS A 45 -12.25 6.40 -31.89
CA LYS A 45 -12.35 7.07 -30.59
C LYS A 45 -12.83 6.11 -29.51
N ILE A 46 -12.15 6.09 -28.37
CA ILE A 46 -12.58 5.29 -27.23
C ILE A 46 -13.82 5.94 -26.62
N THR A 47 -14.88 5.15 -26.51
CA THR A 47 -16.17 5.52 -25.92
C THR A 47 -16.76 4.28 -25.27
N SER A 48 -17.82 4.43 -24.48
CA SER A 48 -18.51 3.29 -23.86
C SER A 48 -18.95 2.19 -24.86
N SER A 49 -19.19 2.56 -26.12
CA SER A 49 -19.55 1.63 -27.21
C SER A 49 -18.50 0.55 -27.51
N ILE A 50 -17.24 0.77 -27.13
CA ILE A 50 -16.16 -0.20 -27.35
C ILE A 50 -16.36 -1.46 -26.49
N LYS A 51 -17.02 -1.32 -25.33
CA LYS A 51 -17.20 -2.41 -24.36
C LYS A 51 -17.94 -3.58 -25.00
N ASP A 52 -19.06 -3.31 -25.68
CA ASP A 52 -19.87 -4.35 -26.33
C ASP A 52 -19.12 -5.05 -27.47
N LYS A 53 -18.18 -4.35 -28.10
CA LYS A 53 -17.36 -4.90 -29.20
C LYS A 53 -16.22 -5.79 -28.72
N LEU A 54 -15.77 -5.59 -27.47
CA LEU A 54 -14.63 -6.29 -26.87
C LEU A 54 -15.04 -7.34 -25.83
N ILE A 55 -16.26 -7.26 -25.28
CA ILE A 55 -16.82 -8.25 -24.36
C ILE A 55 -16.72 -9.66 -24.97
N ASN A 56 -16.26 -10.61 -24.16
CA ASN A 56 -16.07 -12.02 -24.52
C ASN A 56 -15.12 -12.26 -25.71
N ARG A 57 -14.27 -11.29 -26.06
CA ARG A 57 -13.19 -11.48 -27.04
C ARG A 57 -11.87 -11.67 -26.33
N ALA A 58 -11.03 -12.56 -26.83
CA ALA A 58 -9.62 -12.63 -26.44
C ALA A 58 -8.84 -11.73 -27.41
N LEU A 59 -8.25 -10.64 -26.92
CA LEU A 59 -7.46 -9.75 -27.76
C LEU A 59 -6.10 -10.36 -28.10
N LYS A 60 -5.58 -10.03 -29.30
CA LYS A 60 -4.23 -10.42 -29.72
C LYS A 60 -3.14 -9.81 -28.83
N LYS A 61 -3.37 -8.59 -28.32
CA LYS A 61 -2.54 -7.91 -27.34
C LYS A 61 -3.41 -7.00 -26.45
N PRO A 62 -2.94 -6.59 -25.26
CA PRO A 62 -3.72 -5.74 -24.35
C PRO A 62 -4.15 -4.43 -25.02
N LEU A 63 -5.38 -3.97 -24.76
CA LEU A 63 -6.00 -2.84 -25.47
C LEU A 63 -5.20 -1.54 -25.28
N GLU A 64 -4.70 -1.31 -24.07
CA GLU A 64 -3.92 -0.14 -23.68
C GLU A 64 -2.65 0.05 -24.53
N THR A 65 -2.11 -1.02 -25.10
CA THR A 65 -0.94 -0.95 -26.01
C THR A 65 -1.30 -0.36 -27.38
N SER A 66 -2.58 -0.32 -27.71
CA SER A 66 -3.15 0.23 -28.94
C SER A 66 -3.93 1.52 -28.71
N VAL A 67 -3.89 2.09 -27.50
CA VAL A 67 -4.57 3.34 -27.17
C VAL A 67 -3.55 4.48 -27.13
N ALA A 68 -3.92 5.63 -27.66
CA ALA A 68 -3.15 6.87 -27.59
C ALA A 68 -4.04 8.06 -27.22
N SER A 69 -3.40 9.13 -26.76
CA SER A 69 -4.01 10.44 -26.54
C SER A 69 -2.98 11.51 -26.82
N ASP A 70 -3.39 12.58 -27.50
CA ASP A 70 -2.54 13.73 -27.84
C ASP A 70 -2.21 14.60 -26.61
N THR A 71 -2.95 14.39 -25.52
CA THR A 71 -2.90 15.12 -24.24
C THR A 71 -2.50 14.17 -23.10
N SER A 72 -1.74 13.12 -23.44
CA SER A 72 -1.16 12.22 -22.45
C SER A 72 -0.20 12.98 -21.54
N LEU A 73 -0.21 12.61 -20.26
CA LEU A 73 0.55 13.24 -19.20
C LEU A 73 2.05 13.25 -19.51
N THR A 74 2.62 14.45 -19.47
CA THR A 74 4.04 14.73 -19.72
C THR A 74 4.83 14.90 -18.41
N ALA A 75 6.16 14.84 -18.50
CA ALA A 75 7.06 15.11 -17.38
C ALA A 75 6.86 16.52 -16.79
N ASP A 76 6.65 17.53 -17.64
CA ASP A 76 6.36 18.91 -17.22
C ASP A 76 5.02 19.03 -16.48
N GLU A 77 3.99 18.30 -16.91
CA GLU A 77 2.71 18.27 -16.22
C GLU A 77 2.79 17.53 -14.87
N ILE A 78 3.54 16.43 -14.79
CA ILE A 78 3.80 15.72 -13.52
C ILE A 78 4.50 16.65 -12.54
N HIS A 79 5.53 17.36 -13.00
CA HIS A 79 6.21 18.38 -12.20
C HIS A 79 5.23 19.45 -11.71
N ALA A 80 4.40 20.02 -12.59
CA ALA A 80 3.45 21.06 -12.23
C ALA A 80 2.43 20.56 -11.18
N GLU A 81 1.91 19.35 -11.33
CA GLU A 81 1.00 18.74 -10.35
C GLU A 81 1.71 18.45 -9.01
N ALA A 82 2.99 18.05 -9.02
CA ALA A 82 3.77 17.87 -7.81
C ALA A 82 3.99 19.20 -7.07
N GLU A 83 4.27 20.30 -7.79
CA GLU A 83 4.37 21.63 -7.20
C GLU A 83 3.03 22.10 -6.59
N LEU A 84 1.92 21.87 -7.29
CA LEU A 84 0.58 22.15 -6.78
C LEU A 84 0.32 21.37 -5.48
N LEU A 85 0.61 20.07 -5.46
CA LEU A 85 0.46 19.23 -4.28
C LEU A 85 1.30 19.74 -3.09
N ILE A 86 2.55 20.14 -3.33
CA ILE A 86 3.42 20.73 -2.28
C ILE A 86 2.80 22.03 -1.76
N ASN A 87 2.26 22.87 -2.64
CA ASN A 87 1.66 24.15 -2.24
C ASN A 87 0.33 23.97 -1.48
N GLU A 88 -0.42 22.90 -1.74
CA GLU A 88 -1.70 22.62 -1.07
C GLU A 88 -1.55 21.78 0.20
N ASN A 89 -0.41 21.11 0.39
CA ASN A 89 -0.16 20.20 1.50
C ASN A 89 0.77 20.83 2.55
N SER A 90 0.21 21.26 3.69
CA SER A 90 0.95 21.89 4.79
C SER A 90 2.09 21.02 5.32
N PHE A 91 1.96 19.70 5.30
CA PHE A 91 3.02 18.78 5.71
C PHE A 91 4.22 18.87 4.75
N LEU A 92 3.99 18.77 3.44
CA LEU A 92 5.07 18.84 2.43
C LEU A 92 5.74 20.23 2.40
N GLN A 93 5.00 21.29 2.75
CA GLN A 93 5.57 22.64 2.81
C GLN A 93 6.70 22.77 3.83
N ASN A 94 6.74 21.93 4.87
CA ASN A 94 7.80 21.96 5.88
C ASN A 94 9.18 21.59 5.31
N PHE A 95 9.22 20.94 4.14
CA PHE A 95 10.47 20.59 3.45
C PHE A 95 10.90 21.66 2.42
N ASN A 96 10.23 22.82 2.37
CA ASN A 96 10.65 23.93 1.51
C ASN A 96 11.95 24.59 2.02
N PRO A 97 12.85 25.04 1.12
CA PRO A 97 12.75 24.98 -0.35
C PRO A 97 13.29 23.68 -0.97
N GLU A 98 13.88 22.78 -0.18
CA GLU A 98 14.59 21.58 -0.66
C GLU A 98 13.68 20.67 -1.51
N VAL A 99 12.43 20.46 -1.08
CA VAL A 99 11.46 19.62 -1.80
C VAL A 99 11.13 20.18 -3.19
N LYS A 100 11.04 21.51 -3.34
CA LYS A 100 10.77 22.16 -4.64
C LYS A 100 11.94 22.00 -5.60
N LEU A 101 13.17 22.15 -5.11
CA LEU A 101 14.36 21.88 -5.91
C LEU A 101 14.42 20.41 -6.31
N ASP A 102 13.98 19.50 -5.44
CA ASP A 102 13.99 18.07 -5.72
C ASP A 102 12.98 17.66 -6.79
N VAL A 103 11.73 18.14 -6.70
CA VAL A 103 10.71 17.82 -7.70
C VAL A 103 11.01 18.42 -9.06
N TYR A 104 11.89 19.43 -9.16
CA TYR A 104 12.35 19.94 -10.45
C TYR A 104 12.97 18.85 -11.33
N ALA A 105 13.60 17.84 -10.73
CA ALA A 105 14.13 16.69 -11.45
C ALA A 105 13.05 15.89 -12.21
N LEU A 106 11.78 15.98 -11.79
CA LEU A 106 10.66 15.33 -12.47
C LEU A 106 10.48 15.82 -13.91
N LYS A 107 10.97 17.01 -14.27
CA LYS A 107 10.95 17.49 -15.66
C LYS A 107 11.82 16.70 -16.61
N HIS A 108 12.80 15.98 -16.07
CA HIS A 108 13.81 15.26 -16.85
C HIS A 108 13.55 13.76 -16.90
N ILE A 109 12.47 13.27 -16.28
CA ILE A 109 12.12 11.86 -16.37
C ILE A 109 11.68 11.53 -17.80
N THR A 110 12.07 10.35 -18.26
CA THR A 110 11.59 9.81 -19.52
C THR A 110 10.49 8.81 -19.23
N LEU A 111 9.26 9.12 -19.66
CA LEU A 111 8.14 8.20 -19.58
C LEU A 111 7.91 7.50 -20.91
N ALA A 112 7.85 6.18 -20.88
CA ALA A 112 7.36 5.39 -22.00
C ALA A 112 5.91 5.81 -22.33
N PRO A 113 5.50 5.81 -23.61
CA PRO A 113 4.15 6.25 -24.01
C PRO A 113 3.02 5.55 -23.26
N LEU A 114 3.16 4.24 -23.02
CA LEU A 114 2.18 3.47 -22.24
C LEU A 114 2.12 3.92 -20.77
N ALA A 115 3.26 4.28 -20.16
CA ALA A 115 3.30 4.79 -18.79
C ALA A 115 2.57 6.14 -18.70
N SER A 116 2.84 7.06 -19.64
CA SER A 116 2.12 8.33 -19.75
C SER A 116 0.62 8.13 -19.91
N LEU A 117 0.18 7.19 -20.76
CA LEU A 117 -1.23 6.86 -20.93
C LEU A 117 -1.84 6.37 -19.61
N LEU A 118 -1.25 5.37 -18.96
CA LEU A 118 -1.81 4.77 -17.74
C LEU A 118 -1.86 5.76 -16.57
N LEU A 119 -0.84 6.62 -16.44
CA LEU A 119 -0.86 7.73 -15.47
C LEU A 119 -1.95 8.75 -15.79
N THR A 120 -2.18 9.05 -17.07
CA THR A 120 -3.29 9.91 -17.51
C THR A 120 -4.62 9.30 -17.10
N VAL A 121 -4.85 8.02 -17.39
CA VAL A 121 -6.07 7.30 -17.00
C VAL A 121 -6.27 7.35 -15.49
N LYS A 122 -5.23 7.04 -14.68
CA LYS A 122 -5.30 7.10 -13.21
C LYS A 122 -5.67 8.51 -12.73
N LYS A 123 -5.02 9.55 -13.27
CA LYS A 123 -5.30 10.97 -12.95
C LYS A 123 -6.74 11.37 -13.26
N LYS A 124 -7.26 10.98 -14.43
CA LYS A 124 -8.62 11.36 -14.86
C LYS A 124 -9.70 10.62 -14.07
N ASN A 125 -9.45 9.38 -13.67
CA ASN A 125 -10.40 8.61 -12.87
C ASN A 125 -10.39 9.01 -11.39
N SER A 126 -9.24 9.37 -10.82
CA SER A 126 -9.16 9.78 -9.41
C SER A 126 -8.02 10.75 -9.14
N LYS A 127 -8.38 12.01 -8.83
CA LYS A 127 -7.43 13.02 -8.34
C LYS A 127 -6.72 12.58 -7.07
N GLU A 128 -7.43 11.89 -6.18
CA GLU A 128 -6.89 11.42 -4.91
C GLU A 128 -5.85 10.31 -5.10
N ALA A 129 -6.11 9.34 -5.98
CA ALA A 129 -5.17 8.27 -6.28
C ALA A 129 -3.90 8.81 -6.97
N PHE A 130 -4.06 9.81 -7.83
CA PHE A 130 -2.92 10.48 -8.46
C PHE A 130 -2.14 11.36 -7.48
N ALA A 131 -2.81 12.07 -6.57
CA ALA A 131 -2.15 12.81 -5.50
C ALA A 131 -1.34 11.88 -4.58
N HIS A 132 -1.83 10.66 -4.29
CA HIS A 132 -1.07 9.64 -3.58
C HIS A 132 0.18 9.22 -4.36
N THR A 133 0.06 9.00 -5.67
CA THR A 133 1.21 8.69 -6.55
C THR A 133 2.30 9.77 -6.49
N LEU A 134 1.91 11.04 -6.53
CA LEU A 134 2.84 12.17 -6.41
C LEU A 134 3.43 12.28 -5.01
N PHE A 135 2.62 12.13 -3.96
CA PHE A 135 3.09 12.13 -2.58
C PHE A 135 4.14 11.03 -2.35
N MET A 136 3.87 9.82 -2.85
CA MET A 136 4.80 8.69 -2.81
C MET A 136 6.11 9.00 -3.52
N THR A 137 6.03 9.63 -4.68
CA THR A 137 7.21 10.05 -5.46
C THR A 137 8.05 11.09 -4.71
N ILE A 138 7.40 12.10 -4.12
CA ILE A 138 8.09 13.14 -3.37
C ILE A 138 8.76 12.55 -2.12
N MET A 139 8.01 11.80 -1.31
CA MET A 139 8.52 11.28 -0.04
C MET A 139 9.62 10.24 -0.24
N SER A 140 9.46 9.33 -1.21
CA SER A 140 10.49 8.32 -1.51
C SER A 140 11.81 8.97 -1.95
N ARG A 141 11.76 10.01 -2.79
CA ARG A 141 12.96 10.76 -3.21
C ARG A 141 13.63 11.49 -2.05
N LEU A 142 12.87 12.14 -1.17
CA LEU A 142 13.42 12.77 0.04
C LEU A 142 14.15 11.75 0.93
N ILE A 143 13.55 10.58 1.15
CA ILE A 143 14.17 9.48 1.91
C ILE A 143 15.46 9.01 1.21
N ALA A 144 15.38 8.72 -0.10
CA ALA A 144 16.52 8.21 -0.87
C ALA A 144 17.70 9.18 -0.92
N LYS A 145 17.46 10.50 -0.96
CA LYS A 145 18.53 11.50 -0.89
C LYS A 145 19.25 11.50 0.45
N LYS A 146 18.53 11.29 1.56
CA LYS A 146 19.18 11.08 2.87
C LYS A 146 20.02 9.80 2.92
N LEU A 147 19.62 8.79 2.16
CA LEU A 147 20.40 7.56 1.97
C LEU A 147 21.54 7.71 0.95
N ASN A 148 21.74 8.90 0.38
CA ASN A 148 22.75 9.18 -0.64
C ASN A 148 22.62 8.30 -1.90
N PHE A 149 21.39 8.02 -2.33
CA PHE A 149 21.17 7.38 -3.62
C PHE A 149 21.78 8.23 -4.75
N ASP A 150 22.42 7.56 -5.71
CA ASP A 150 22.95 8.23 -6.89
C ASP A 150 21.83 8.65 -7.86
N ALA A 151 22.18 9.38 -8.92
CA ALA A 151 21.22 9.89 -9.90
C ALA A 151 20.43 8.77 -10.59
N THR A 152 21.08 7.66 -10.95
CA THR A 152 20.42 6.52 -11.60
C THR A 152 19.45 5.83 -10.66
N GLN A 153 19.84 5.64 -9.39
CA GLN A 153 18.96 5.08 -8.36
C GLN A 153 17.76 5.99 -8.07
N LEU A 154 17.96 7.31 -8.08
CA LEU A 154 16.88 8.28 -7.90
C LEU A 154 15.92 8.29 -9.10
N ASP A 155 16.42 8.17 -10.33
CA ASP A 155 15.59 8.09 -11.53
C ASP A 155 14.74 6.80 -11.52
N ASP A 156 15.38 5.64 -11.26
CA ASP A 156 14.68 4.36 -11.14
C ASP A 156 13.62 4.39 -10.03
N LEU A 157 13.95 4.96 -8.86
CA LEU A 157 13.00 5.11 -7.75
C LEU A 157 11.84 6.02 -8.13
N THR A 158 12.11 7.10 -8.86
CA THR A 158 11.08 8.06 -9.30
C THR A 158 10.10 7.41 -10.26
N ILE A 159 10.61 6.64 -11.23
CA ILE A 159 9.73 5.90 -12.15
C ILE A 159 8.96 4.81 -11.39
N ALA A 160 9.62 4.09 -10.47
CA ALA A 160 8.97 3.05 -9.67
C ALA A 160 7.87 3.64 -8.77
N SER A 161 8.10 4.79 -8.14
CA SER A 161 7.11 5.47 -7.29
C SER A 161 5.95 6.04 -8.09
N LEU A 162 6.18 6.55 -9.31
CA LEU A 162 5.09 7.00 -10.18
C LEU A 162 4.22 5.82 -10.62
N LEU A 163 4.82 4.64 -10.81
CA LEU A 163 4.14 3.49 -11.41
C LEU A 163 3.72 2.39 -10.43
N HIS A 164 4.00 2.52 -9.12
CA HIS A 164 3.77 1.45 -8.15
C HIS A 164 2.33 0.89 -8.16
N ASP A 165 1.34 1.77 -8.30
CA ASP A 165 -0.07 1.43 -8.28
C ASP A 165 -0.76 1.43 -9.66
N ILE A 166 -0.02 1.36 -10.79
CA ILE A 166 -0.70 1.27 -12.10
C ILE A 166 -1.45 -0.07 -12.26
N GLY A 167 -1.01 -1.11 -11.53
CA GLY A 167 -1.67 -2.40 -11.51
C GLY A 167 -3.11 -2.32 -11.01
N GLU A 168 -3.44 -1.31 -10.22
CA GLU A 168 -4.80 -1.10 -9.70
C GLU A 168 -5.82 -0.89 -10.82
N LEU A 169 -5.41 -0.32 -11.96
CA LEU A 169 -6.28 -0.11 -13.14
C LEU A 169 -6.82 -1.44 -13.71
N TYR A 170 -6.19 -2.57 -13.34
CA TYR A 170 -6.54 -3.91 -13.79
C TYR A 170 -7.35 -4.69 -12.74
N CYS A 171 -7.51 -4.14 -11.54
CA CYS A 171 -8.16 -4.76 -10.40
C CYS A 171 -9.63 -4.35 -10.28
N VAL A 172 -10.42 -5.16 -9.58
CA VAL A 172 -11.78 -4.78 -9.18
C VAL A 172 -11.68 -3.94 -7.91
N ILE A 173 -11.84 -2.61 -8.05
CA ILE A 173 -11.85 -1.68 -6.92
C ILE A 173 -13.30 -1.26 -6.66
N PRO A 174 -13.94 -1.73 -5.58
CA PRO A 174 -15.31 -1.36 -5.29
C PRO A 174 -15.40 -0.01 -4.57
N ASN A 175 -16.53 0.67 -4.75
CA ASN A 175 -16.86 1.93 -4.08
C ASN A 175 -17.38 1.73 -2.63
N THR A 176 -17.13 0.57 -2.00
CA THR A 176 -17.63 0.22 -0.66
C THR A 176 -16.52 0.26 0.38
N LYS A 177 -16.84 0.70 1.61
CA LYS A 177 -15.87 0.77 2.73
C LYS A 177 -15.35 -0.60 3.19
N THR A 178 -16.04 -1.68 2.85
CA THR A 178 -15.65 -3.06 3.17
C THR A 178 -15.48 -3.85 1.88
N LEU A 179 -14.37 -4.58 1.78
CA LEU A 179 -14.02 -5.44 0.65
C LEU A 179 -14.33 -6.90 0.99
N SER A 180 -14.91 -7.63 0.04
CA SER A 180 -14.97 -9.10 0.10
C SER A 180 -13.57 -9.70 0.01
N VAL A 181 -13.43 -10.98 0.35
CA VAL A 181 -12.12 -11.66 0.26
C VAL A 181 -11.66 -11.76 -1.19
N GLU A 182 -12.57 -11.97 -2.12
CA GLU A 182 -12.31 -12.03 -3.57
C GLU A 182 -11.85 -10.66 -4.10
N GLN A 183 -12.48 -9.58 -3.63
CA GLN A 183 -12.07 -8.21 -3.99
C GLN A 183 -10.68 -7.89 -3.45
N TRP A 184 -10.39 -8.28 -2.20
CA TRP A 184 -9.04 -8.18 -1.63
C TRP A 184 -8.01 -8.95 -2.45
N ARG A 185 -8.31 -10.19 -2.86
CA ARG A 185 -7.42 -10.98 -3.73
C ARG A 185 -7.15 -10.29 -5.05
N SER A 186 -8.17 -9.66 -5.64
CA SER A 186 -7.99 -8.88 -6.86
C SER A 186 -7.05 -7.70 -6.62
N ILE A 187 -7.28 -6.90 -5.57
CA ILE A 187 -6.44 -5.73 -5.28
C ILE A 187 -5.01 -6.14 -4.91
N MET A 188 -4.79 -7.18 -4.11
CA MET A 188 -3.44 -7.64 -3.74
C MET A 188 -2.61 -8.17 -4.93
N SER A 189 -3.23 -8.37 -6.09
CA SER A 189 -2.51 -8.73 -7.31
C SER A 189 -1.90 -7.52 -8.04
N HIS A 190 -2.25 -6.28 -7.68
CA HIS A 190 -1.77 -5.09 -8.40
C HIS A 190 -0.23 -4.94 -8.42
N PRO A 191 0.57 -5.32 -7.39
CA PRO A 191 2.02 -5.23 -7.49
C PRO A 191 2.56 -6.18 -8.57
N ILE A 192 1.95 -7.38 -8.68
CA ILE A 192 2.28 -8.37 -9.70
C ILE A 192 1.93 -7.83 -11.09
N ILE A 193 0.71 -7.30 -11.24
CA ILE A 193 0.23 -6.77 -12.52
C ILE A 193 1.07 -5.57 -12.96
N GLY A 194 1.28 -4.60 -12.07
CA GLY A 194 2.10 -3.41 -12.34
C GLY A 194 3.51 -3.78 -12.73
N SER A 195 4.16 -4.68 -11.97
CA SER A 195 5.50 -5.19 -12.30
C SER A 195 5.54 -5.89 -13.66
N SER A 196 4.51 -6.69 -13.99
CA SER A 196 4.40 -7.36 -15.29
C SER A 196 4.22 -6.36 -16.44
N VAL A 197 3.36 -5.36 -16.28
CA VAL A 197 3.11 -4.32 -17.30
C VAL A 197 4.40 -3.54 -17.55
N VAL A 198 5.08 -3.11 -16.48
CA VAL A 198 6.35 -2.38 -16.60
C VAL A 198 7.42 -3.23 -17.28
N SER A 199 7.60 -4.49 -16.85
CA SER A 199 8.66 -5.35 -17.38
C SER A 199 8.46 -5.80 -18.83
N GLN A 200 7.22 -5.88 -19.31
CA GLN A 200 6.91 -6.37 -20.66
C GLN A 200 6.72 -5.27 -21.69
N HIS A 201 6.32 -4.08 -21.26
CA HIS A 201 5.83 -3.03 -22.17
C HIS A 201 6.48 -1.67 -21.95
N MET A 202 7.47 -1.56 -21.07
CA MET A 202 8.18 -0.32 -20.80
C MET A 202 9.68 -0.56 -20.79
N GLU A 203 10.44 0.37 -21.37
CA GLU A 203 11.90 0.29 -21.53
C GLU A 203 12.65 0.70 -20.24
N TYR A 204 12.11 0.34 -19.08
CA TYR A 204 12.68 0.71 -17.78
C TYR A 204 13.64 -0.35 -17.25
N ALA A 205 14.54 0.07 -16.36
CA ALA A 205 15.46 -0.84 -15.70
C ALA A 205 14.71 -1.92 -14.90
N PRO A 206 15.22 -3.17 -14.81
CA PRO A 206 14.57 -4.24 -14.04
C PRO A 206 14.34 -3.91 -12.56
N SER A 207 15.16 -3.01 -12.00
CA SER A 207 15.03 -2.43 -10.66
C SER A 207 13.67 -1.76 -10.45
N VAL A 208 13.13 -1.08 -11.46
CA VAL A 208 11.82 -0.42 -11.42
C VAL A 208 10.71 -1.44 -11.22
N ALA A 209 10.63 -2.44 -12.11
CA ALA A 209 9.62 -3.49 -12.03
C ALA A 209 9.73 -4.28 -10.72
N LYS A 210 10.95 -4.52 -10.24
CA LYS A 210 11.20 -5.20 -8.96
C LYS A 210 10.69 -4.38 -7.78
N ALA A 211 10.98 -3.08 -7.73
CA ALA A 211 10.49 -2.21 -6.66
C ALA A 211 8.96 -2.10 -6.65
N ILE A 212 8.32 -2.04 -7.83
CA ILE A 212 6.86 -2.11 -7.97
C ILE A 212 6.31 -3.44 -7.46
N LEU A 213 7.02 -4.56 -7.63
CA LEU A 213 6.57 -5.84 -7.08
C LEU A 213 6.66 -5.87 -5.53
N GLU A 214 7.63 -5.14 -4.97
CA GLU A 214 8.02 -5.22 -3.56
C GLU A 214 7.33 -4.20 -2.64
N HIS A 215 6.64 -3.17 -3.17
CA HIS A 215 6.22 -2.00 -2.36
C HIS A 215 5.21 -2.31 -1.24
N HIS A 216 4.58 -3.49 -1.23
CA HIS A 216 3.74 -3.99 -0.14
C HIS A 216 4.36 -5.13 0.67
N GLU A 217 5.61 -5.49 0.40
CA GLU A 217 6.37 -6.43 1.22
C GLU A 217 6.70 -5.83 2.60
N ARG A 218 7.10 -6.69 3.54
CA ARG A 218 7.47 -6.30 4.91
C ARG A 218 8.71 -7.06 5.33
N ASN A 219 9.52 -6.49 6.22
CA ASN A 219 10.81 -7.08 6.61
C ASN A 219 10.74 -8.54 7.10
N ASP A 220 9.58 -8.95 7.59
CA ASP A 220 9.33 -10.23 8.21
C ASP A 220 8.59 -11.23 7.33
N GLY A 221 8.38 -10.90 6.06
CA GLY A 221 7.64 -11.73 5.12
C GLY A 221 6.13 -11.71 5.33
N SER A 222 5.61 -10.80 6.18
CA SER A 222 4.17 -10.65 6.37
C SER A 222 3.47 -9.88 5.25
N GLY A 223 4.23 -9.13 4.46
CA GLY A 223 3.75 -8.42 3.27
C GLY A 223 3.47 -9.34 2.09
N TYR A 224 3.14 -8.76 0.94
CA TYR A 224 2.76 -9.48 -0.28
C TYR A 224 3.41 -8.82 -1.51
N PRO A 225 3.52 -9.51 -2.66
CA PRO A 225 2.97 -10.84 -2.98
C PRO A 225 3.88 -12.04 -2.72
N ASN A 226 5.18 -11.84 -2.54
CA ASN A 226 6.20 -12.90 -2.45
C ASN A 226 6.60 -13.24 -1.01
N HIS A 227 6.12 -12.51 -0.01
CA HIS A 227 6.43 -12.74 1.40
C HIS A 227 7.95 -12.66 1.69
N LEU A 228 8.59 -11.64 1.13
CA LEU A 228 10.05 -11.49 1.20
C LEU A 228 10.52 -11.07 2.60
N LEU A 229 11.67 -11.58 3.01
CA LEU A 229 12.38 -11.10 4.20
C LEU A 229 13.25 -9.89 3.85
N ALA A 230 13.59 -9.08 4.87
CA ALA A 230 14.34 -7.82 4.73
C ALA A 230 15.59 -7.92 3.82
N ASN A 231 16.34 -9.02 3.91
CA ASN A 231 17.57 -9.25 3.14
C ASN A 231 17.34 -9.54 1.65
N SER A 232 16.11 -9.88 1.26
CA SER A 232 15.73 -10.19 -0.13
C SER A 232 15.16 -8.97 -0.88
N LEU A 233 14.77 -7.93 -0.15
CA LEU A 233 14.21 -6.69 -0.70
C LEU A 233 15.30 -5.86 -1.39
N SER A 234 14.97 -5.25 -2.53
CA SER A 234 15.84 -4.27 -3.18
C SER A 234 15.92 -2.96 -2.40
N GLU A 235 17.00 -2.19 -2.57
CA GLU A 235 17.14 -0.89 -1.90
C GLU A 235 16.03 0.10 -2.29
N ILE A 236 15.64 0.12 -3.57
CA ILE A 236 14.51 0.93 -4.07
C ILE A 236 13.19 0.44 -3.44
N GLY A 237 12.95 -0.87 -3.44
CA GLY A 237 11.78 -1.48 -2.80
C GLY A 237 11.69 -1.15 -1.31
N LYS A 238 12.81 -1.17 -0.59
CA LYS A 238 12.87 -0.79 0.83
C LYS A 238 12.43 0.66 1.06
N VAL A 239 12.83 1.59 0.19
CA VAL A 239 12.40 2.99 0.26
C VAL A 239 10.89 3.12 -0.02
N LEU A 240 10.38 2.44 -1.04
CA LEU A 240 8.94 2.46 -1.36
C LEU A 240 8.09 1.89 -0.22
N ILE A 241 8.47 0.78 0.39
CA ILE A 241 7.75 0.18 1.52
C ILE A 241 7.62 1.16 2.69
N VAL A 242 8.70 1.89 3.00
CA VAL A 242 8.70 2.90 4.07
C VAL A 242 7.84 4.10 3.69
N ALA A 243 7.96 4.60 2.46
CA ALA A 243 7.14 5.69 1.96
C ALA A 243 5.64 5.32 1.96
N GLU A 244 5.31 4.07 1.63
CA GLU A 244 3.94 3.57 1.54
C GLU A 244 3.28 3.47 2.90
N ALA A 245 3.99 2.90 3.87
CA ALA A 245 3.49 2.89 5.24
C ALA A 245 3.32 4.31 5.80
N PHE A 246 4.26 5.20 5.49
CA PHE A 246 4.19 6.59 5.88
C PHE A 246 2.98 7.31 5.27
N SER A 247 2.74 7.15 3.96
CA SER A 247 1.62 7.77 3.26
C SER A 247 0.27 7.31 3.84
N GLY A 248 0.16 6.02 4.17
CA GLY A 248 -1.02 5.45 4.81
C GLY A 248 -1.29 6.06 6.19
N MET A 249 -0.25 6.39 6.95
CA MET A 249 -0.40 7.08 8.24
C MET A 249 -0.77 8.56 8.08
N VAL A 250 -0.16 9.28 7.13
CA VAL A 250 -0.52 10.69 6.85
C VAL A 250 -1.97 10.82 6.39
N ARG A 251 -2.47 9.90 5.53
CA ARG A 251 -3.87 9.86 5.08
C ARG A 251 -4.87 9.62 6.22
N ARG A 252 -4.45 8.98 7.31
CA ARG A 252 -5.26 8.79 8.53
C ARG A 252 -5.27 10.03 9.44
N GLN A 253 -4.71 11.15 8.98
CA GLN A 253 -4.66 12.43 9.69
C GLN A 253 -3.95 12.33 11.04
N TYR A 254 -2.97 11.44 11.18
CA TYR A 254 -2.06 11.54 12.31
C TYR A 254 -1.27 12.85 12.19
N ASP A 255 -1.28 13.65 13.25
CA ASP A 255 -0.32 14.75 13.40
C ASP A 255 1.12 14.21 13.33
N ILE A 256 2.08 15.04 12.89
CA ILE A 256 3.48 14.67 12.67
C ILE A 256 4.13 14.16 13.95
N SER A 257 3.81 14.74 15.11
CA SER A 257 4.30 14.26 16.40
C SER A 257 3.82 12.83 16.68
N ASN A 258 2.52 12.59 16.45
CA ASN A 258 1.92 11.26 16.57
C ASN A 258 2.55 10.28 15.59
N LEU A 259 2.87 10.75 14.39
CA LEU A 259 3.44 9.95 13.32
C LEU A 259 4.85 9.45 13.67
N ILE A 260 5.71 10.28 14.24
CA ILE A 260 7.03 9.85 14.73
C ILE A 260 6.88 8.80 15.83
N THR A 261 5.95 9.00 16.76
CA THR A 261 5.66 8.03 17.83
C THR A 261 5.12 6.72 17.28
N THR A 262 4.13 6.75 16.37
CA THR A 262 3.61 5.57 15.68
C THR A 262 4.74 4.83 14.97
N LEU A 263 5.56 5.55 14.19
CA LEU A 263 6.68 4.99 13.45
C LEU A 263 7.64 4.28 14.41
N LYS A 264 8.03 4.91 15.53
CA LYS A 264 8.92 4.29 16.53
C LYS A 264 8.36 2.97 17.07
N LEU A 265 7.05 2.89 17.29
CA LEU A 265 6.37 1.68 17.78
C LEU A 265 6.38 0.54 16.74
N VAL A 266 6.37 0.86 15.45
CA VAL A 266 6.32 -0.12 14.35
C VAL A 266 7.66 -0.33 13.62
N ASN A 267 8.75 0.24 14.14
CA ASN A 267 10.06 0.25 13.50
C ASN A 267 10.57 -1.15 13.05
N HIS A 268 10.19 -2.21 13.76
CA HIS A 268 10.58 -3.59 13.52
C HIS A 268 9.95 -4.21 12.26
N ASP A 269 8.89 -3.60 11.72
CA ASP A 269 8.22 -4.05 10.51
C ASP A 269 8.87 -3.50 9.23
N PHE A 270 9.75 -2.50 9.36
CA PHE A 270 10.25 -1.69 8.24
C PHE A 270 11.77 -1.75 8.05
N PRO A 271 12.26 -1.65 6.79
CA PRO A 271 13.70 -1.62 6.50
C PRO A 271 14.42 -0.52 7.29
N SER A 272 15.29 -0.92 8.23
CA SER A 272 15.79 0.00 9.27
C SER A 272 16.56 1.20 8.71
N HIS A 273 17.29 1.05 7.61
CA HIS A 273 18.05 2.15 7.02
C HIS A 273 17.14 3.24 6.44
N ALA A 274 16.18 2.85 5.59
CA ALA A 274 15.20 3.77 5.01
C ALA A 274 14.26 4.36 6.08
N PHE A 275 13.87 3.55 7.06
CA PHE A 275 13.06 3.99 8.19
C PHE A 275 13.79 5.05 9.04
N ASN A 276 15.07 4.85 9.36
CA ASN A 276 15.84 5.83 10.11
C ASN A 276 16.00 7.15 9.35
N ALA A 277 16.22 7.09 8.03
CA ALA A 277 16.26 8.28 7.18
C ALA A 277 14.93 9.06 7.21
N LEU A 278 13.79 8.36 7.21
CA LEU A 278 12.48 9.00 7.41
C LEU A 278 12.38 9.68 8.78
N ILE A 279 12.79 9.01 9.86
CA ILE A 279 12.76 9.60 11.22
C ILE A 279 13.65 10.85 11.31
N GLU A 280 14.84 10.82 10.70
CA GLU A 280 15.74 11.98 10.64
C GLU A 280 15.11 13.15 9.86
N LEU A 281 14.43 12.86 8.73
CA LEU A 281 13.68 13.87 7.97
C LEU A 281 12.58 14.51 8.81
N LEU A 282 11.75 13.69 9.46
CA LEU A 282 10.63 14.18 10.27
C LEU A 282 11.10 14.95 11.49
N SER A 283 12.22 14.55 12.10
CA SER A 283 12.78 15.25 13.26
C SER A 283 13.22 16.67 12.96
N SER A 284 13.44 17.00 11.68
CA SER A 284 13.79 18.36 11.23
C SER A 284 12.60 19.30 11.07
N VAL A 285 11.37 18.77 11.10
CA VAL A 285 10.11 19.47 10.76
C VAL A 285 9.34 19.96 11.99
N ARG A 286 10.02 20.24 13.12
CA ARG A 286 9.35 20.62 14.39
C ARG A 286 8.43 21.84 14.25
N ASN A 287 7.13 21.59 14.24
CA ASN A 287 6.06 22.29 14.96
C ASN A 287 4.75 21.52 14.71
N VAL A 288 3.95 21.31 15.76
CA VAL A 288 2.46 21.38 15.79
C VAL A 288 1.90 20.59 16.99
N GLU A 289 0.72 21.05 17.41
CA GLU A 289 0.04 20.93 18.70
C GLU A 289 -0.43 19.53 19.10
N HIS A 290 -0.40 19.29 20.41
CA HIS A 290 -0.88 18.08 21.07
C HIS A 290 -2.40 17.92 20.95
N LEU A 291 -2.85 16.73 20.55
CA LEU A 291 -4.26 16.35 20.62
C LEU A 291 -4.60 15.93 22.06
N LYS A 292 -5.55 16.64 22.69
CA LYS A 292 -6.08 16.24 24.00
C LYS A 292 -6.97 15.01 23.87
N VAL A 293 -6.54 13.89 24.44
CA VAL A 293 -7.34 12.66 24.50
C VAL A 293 -7.52 12.25 25.96
N THR A 294 -8.78 12.12 26.41
CA THR A 294 -9.14 11.60 27.73
C THR A 294 -10.18 10.50 27.57
N ASN A 295 -9.79 9.23 27.75
CA ASN A 295 -10.69 8.07 27.84
C ASN A 295 -9.95 6.88 28.50
N PRO A 296 -10.62 5.78 28.90
CA PRO A 296 -9.98 4.62 29.51
C PRO A 296 -9.27 3.76 28.45
N ILE A 297 -8.28 4.36 27.79
CA ILE A 297 -7.40 3.78 26.77
C ILE A 297 -6.66 2.58 27.37
N LEU A 298 -6.13 2.73 28.59
CA LEU A 298 -5.32 1.71 29.24
C LEU A 298 -6.03 0.35 29.42
N GLU A 299 -7.25 0.36 29.99
CA GLU A 299 -8.00 -0.88 30.25
C GLU A 299 -8.30 -1.63 28.95
N ARG A 300 -8.55 -0.88 27.87
CA ARG A 300 -8.78 -1.43 26.53
C ARG A 300 -7.51 -2.09 25.98
N LEU A 301 -6.37 -1.42 26.07
CA LEU A 301 -5.08 -1.93 25.58
C LEU A 301 -4.64 -3.18 26.35
N LEU A 302 -4.85 -3.22 27.67
CA LEU A 302 -4.57 -4.40 28.50
C LEU A 302 -5.51 -5.57 28.19
N GLY A 303 -6.80 -5.28 27.97
CA GLY A 303 -7.75 -6.28 27.48
C GLY A 303 -7.30 -6.89 26.15
N GLN A 304 -6.86 -6.06 25.21
CA GLN A 304 -6.31 -6.50 23.93
C GLN A 304 -5.05 -7.36 24.12
N LEU A 305 -4.10 -6.95 24.96
CA LEU A 305 -2.87 -7.70 25.22
C LEU A 305 -3.18 -9.10 25.78
N LYS A 306 -4.04 -9.19 26.79
CA LYS A 306 -4.47 -10.47 27.36
C LYS A 306 -5.14 -11.36 26.32
N ASN A 307 -6.01 -10.79 25.49
CA ASN A 307 -6.67 -11.53 24.42
C ASN A 307 -5.69 -12.06 23.37
N LEU A 308 -4.69 -11.26 22.99
CA LEU A 308 -3.62 -11.67 22.07
C LEU A 308 -2.83 -12.86 22.63
N GLU A 309 -2.44 -12.81 23.90
CA GLU A 309 -1.74 -13.90 24.59
C GLU A 309 -2.58 -15.18 24.62
N GLU A 310 -3.87 -15.07 24.93
CA GLU A 310 -4.80 -16.21 24.89
C GLU A 310 -4.93 -16.80 23.47
N ILE A 311 -5.00 -15.97 22.43
CA ILE A 311 -5.02 -16.44 21.03
C ILE A 311 -3.71 -17.15 20.67
N ILE A 312 -2.56 -16.63 21.11
CA ILE A 312 -1.25 -17.26 20.90
C ILE A 312 -1.21 -18.65 21.53
N GLU A 313 -1.74 -18.83 22.75
CA GLU A 313 -1.80 -20.16 23.39
C GLU A 313 -2.71 -21.12 22.62
N LEU A 314 -3.86 -20.67 22.13
CA LEU A 314 -4.74 -21.48 21.28
C LEU A 314 -4.02 -21.91 19.99
N LEU A 315 -3.28 -21.01 19.34
CA LEU A 315 -2.50 -21.34 18.15
C LEU A 315 -1.34 -22.31 18.45
N LYS A 316 -0.71 -22.21 19.61
CA LYS A 316 0.32 -23.18 20.04
C LYS A 316 -0.29 -24.57 20.25
N ALA A 317 -1.46 -24.64 20.87
CA ALA A 317 -2.19 -25.90 21.01
C ALA A 317 -2.53 -26.49 19.63
N LEU A 318 -3.06 -25.67 18.72
CA LEU A 318 -3.39 -26.08 17.35
C LEU A 318 -2.18 -26.61 16.57
N CYS A 319 -1.01 -25.96 16.74
CA CYS A 319 0.26 -26.36 16.14
C CYS A 319 0.68 -27.79 16.55
N VAL A 320 0.31 -28.22 17.77
CA VAL A 320 0.60 -29.55 18.29
C VAL A 320 -0.48 -30.55 17.89
N THR A 321 -1.75 -30.18 17.97
CA THR A 321 -2.89 -31.09 17.75
C THR A 321 -3.18 -31.32 16.26
N GLN A 322 -2.82 -30.38 15.38
CA GLN A 322 -3.11 -30.45 13.95
C GLN A 322 -1.84 -30.19 13.12
N PRO A 323 -1.09 -31.23 12.72
CA PRO A 323 0.14 -31.08 11.95
C PRO A 323 -0.01 -30.30 10.64
N LYS A 324 -1.17 -30.41 9.96
CA LYS A 324 -1.50 -29.64 8.74
C LYS A 324 -1.55 -28.13 9.00
N MET A 325 -1.91 -27.71 10.21
CA MET A 325 -2.04 -26.30 10.61
C MET A 325 -0.74 -25.69 11.13
N LYS A 326 0.30 -26.50 11.32
CA LYS A 326 1.57 -26.08 11.93
C LYS A 326 2.20 -24.87 11.25
N GLY A 327 2.13 -24.79 9.92
CA GLY A 327 2.65 -23.66 9.13
C GLY A 327 1.92 -22.36 9.46
N LEU A 328 0.60 -22.35 9.24
CA LEU A 328 -0.25 -21.20 9.53
C LEU A 328 -0.18 -20.79 11.01
N SER A 329 -0.27 -21.74 11.94
CA SER A 329 -0.21 -21.44 13.37
C SER A 329 1.10 -20.76 13.76
N LYS A 330 2.26 -21.26 13.28
CA LYS A 330 3.55 -20.63 13.56
C LYS A 330 3.63 -19.21 13.01
N TYR A 331 3.15 -19.02 11.78
CA TYR A 331 3.11 -17.72 11.14
C TYR A 331 2.24 -16.72 11.94
N LEU A 332 1.02 -17.11 12.32
CA LEU A 332 0.11 -16.26 13.10
C LEU A 332 0.66 -15.96 14.50
N ILE A 333 1.28 -16.93 15.17
CA ILE A 333 1.95 -16.70 16.45
C ILE A 333 3.04 -15.62 16.30
N LEU A 334 3.83 -15.67 15.22
CA LEU A 334 4.87 -14.67 14.97
C LEU A 334 4.27 -13.28 14.75
N ARG A 335 3.19 -13.17 13.96
CA ARG A 335 2.45 -11.92 13.73
C ARG A 335 1.88 -11.33 15.02
N LEU A 336 1.16 -12.14 15.80
CA LEU A 336 0.53 -11.68 17.05
C LEU A 336 1.58 -11.26 18.09
N ARG A 337 2.71 -11.97 18.18
CA ARG A 337 3.82 -11.57 19.07
C ARG A 337 4.41 -10.21 18.72
N ARG A 338 4.43 -9.82 17.45
CA ARG A 338 4.88 -8.47 17.03
C ARG A 338 3.89 -7.38 17.42
N ILE A 339 2.59 -7.68 17.38
CA ILE A 339 1.57 -6.79 17.93
C ILE A 339 1.79 -6.63 19.43
N CYS A 340 2.05 -7.72 20.17
CA CYS A 340 2.43 -7.65 21.58
C CYS A 340 3.72 -6.83 21.78
N GLN A 341 4.74 -6.99 20.93
CA GLN A 341 5.96 -6.18 20.99
C GLN A 341 5.70 -4.68 20.79
N THR A 342 4.74 -4.31 19.95
CA THR A 342 4.31 -2.91 19.78
C THR A 342 3.75 -2.37 21.09
N ILE A 343 2.96 -3.18 21.81
CA ILE A 343 2.43 -2.86 23.14
C ILE A 343 3.57 -2.76 24.18
N TYR A 344 4.47 -3.74 24.24
CA TYR A 344 5.59 -3.71 25.20
C TYR A 344 6.56 -2.55 24.93
N ALA A 345 6.80 -2.19 23.67
CA ALA A 345 7.69 -1.10 23.28
C ALA A 345 7.18 0.29 23.73
N SER A 346 5.89 0.42 24.06
CA SER A 346 5.35 1.64 24.67
C SER A 346 5.79 1.85 26.14
N GLY A 347 6.43 0.85 26.77
CA GLY A 347 6.84 0.91 28.18
C GLY A 347 5.69 0.77 29.18
N LEU A 348 4.46 0.61 28.69
CA LEU A 348 3.24 0.62 29.50
C LEU A 348 3.17 -0.51 30.53
N THR A 349 3.63 -1.71 30.16
CA THR A 349 3.60 -2.88 31.05
C THR A 349 4.51 -2.70 32.26
N ASP A 350 5.69 -2.14 32.05
CA ASP A 350 6.65 -1.86 33.12
C ASP A 350 6.08 -0.82 34.10
N CYS A 351 5.40 0.20 33.57
CA CYS A 351 4.77 1.22 34.40
C CYS A 351 3.62 0.70 35.29
N ILE A 352 2.85 -0.27 34.79
CA ILE A 352 1.80 -0.94 35.56
C ILE A 352 2.41 -1.78 36.67
N ASP A 353 3.44 -2.58 36.34
CA ASP A 353 4.14 -3.42 37.30
C ASP A 353 4.78 -2.61 38.44
N LEU A 354 5.20 -1.37 38.14
CA LEU A 354 5.74 -0.41 39.11
C LEU A 354 4.66 0.38 39.87
N GLY A 355 3.37 0.18 39.59
CA GLY A 355 2.27 0.87 40.29
C GLY A 355 2.16 2.37 39.97
N MET A 356 2.73 2.84 38.85
CA MET A 356 2.79 4.26 38.47
C MET A 356 1.51 4.78 37.77
N TRP A 357 0.42 4.02 37.87
CA TRP A 357 -0.80 4.25 37.08
C TRP A 357 -1.45 5.63 37.29
N GLU A 358 -1.68 6.02 38.54
CA GLU A 358 -2.35 7.30 38.84
C GLU A 358 -1.56 8.51 38.30
N GLN A 359 -0.24 8.38 38.13
CA GLN A 359 0.61 9.41 37.56
C GLN A 359 0.50 9.45 36.03
N ILE A 360 0.44 8.29 35.39
CA ILE A 360 0.31 8.16 33.93
C ILE A 360 -1.05 8.63 33.44
N LYS A 361 -2.12 8.33 34.18
CA LYS A 361 -3.47 8.75 33.84
C LYS A 361 -3.60 10.28 33.71
N LEU A 362 -2.77 11.03 34.42
CA LEU A 362 -2.77 12.49 34.46
C LEU A 362 -1.78 13.11 33.46
N ASP A 363 -0.92 12.31 32.83
CA ASP A 363 0.07 12.78 31.87
C ASP A 363 -0.53 12.80 30.45
N GLU A 364 -0.67 13.99 29.87
CA GLU A 364 -1.29 14.17 28.55
C GLU A 364 -0.46 13.52 27.42
N ASP A 365 0.87 13.56 27.51
CA ASP A 365 1.77 13.03 26.47
C ASP A 365 1.74 11.49 26.46
N ILE A 366 1.75 10.86 27.64
CA ILE A 366 1.66 9.40 27.74
C ILE A 366 0.29 8.91 27.26
N ASN A 367 -0.80 9.59 27.61
CA ASN A 367 -2.14 9.22 27.13
C ASN A 367 -2.24 9.30 25.60
N GLN A 368 -1.58 10.26 24.97
CA GLN A 368 -1.51 10.41 23.52
C GLN A 368 -0.72 9.25 22.88
N GLU A 369 0.43 8.87 23.44
CA GLU A 369 1.22 7.71 23.00
C GLU A 369 0.44 6.39 23.11
N LEU A 370 -0.32 6.22 24.19
CA LEU A 370 -1.18 5.06 24.38
C LEU A 370 -2.34 5.02 23.38
N PHE A 371 -2.97 6.17 23.10
CA PHE A 371 -4.01 6.27 22.09
C PHE A 371 -3.50 5.83 20.71
N ILE A 372 -2.31 6.30 20.33
CA ILE A 372 -1.64 5.91 19.09
C ILE A 372 -1.38 4.40 19.09
N THR A 373 -0.83 3.87 20.17
CA THR A 373 -0.50 2.44 20.32
C THR A 373 -1.74 1.57 20.13
N ILE A 374 -2.88 1.94 20.73
CA ILE A 374 -4.14 1.23 20.52
C ILE A 374 -4.54 1.24 19.06
N ASN A 375 -4.62 2.42 18.43
CA ASN A 375 -5.07 2.51 17.04
C ASN A 375 -4.20 1.68 16.09
N GLU A 376 -2.89 1.60 16.36
CA GLU A 376 -1.97 0.78 15.58
C GLU A 376 -2.18 -0.73 15.83
N VAL A 377 -2.35 -1.14 17.10
CA VAL A 377 -2.70 -2.52 17.45
C VAL A 377 -4.02 -2.94 16.79
N GLU A 378 -5.02 -2.07 16.81
CA GLU A 378 -6.31 -2.28 16.16
C GLU A 378 -6.18 -2.48 14.65
N TRP A 379 -5.39 -1.63 14.00
CA TRP A 379 -5.12 -1.72 12.57
C TRP A 379 -4.38 -3.02 12.23
N LYS A 380 -3.33 -3.38 12.98
CA LYS A 380 -2.60 -4.64 12.80
C LYS A 380 -3.48 -5.86 13.05
N MET A 381 -4.44 -5.79 13.98
CA MET A 381 -5.40 -6.87 14.22
C MET A 381 -6.35 -7.07 13.05
N LYS A 382 -6.84 -5.98 12.43
CA LYS A 382 -7.63 -6.05 11.20
C LYS A 382 -6.83 -6.70 10.07
N ASP A 383 -5.55 -6.40 9.96
CA ASP A 383 -4.66 -7.00 8.97
C ASP A 383 -4.43 -8.50 9.20
N VAL A 384 -4.17 -8.92 10.44
CA VAL A 384 -4.04 -10.35 10.79
C VAL A 384 -5.33 -11.11 10.46
N PHE A 385 -6.50 -10.57 10.81
CA PHE A 385 -7.79 -11.18 10.48
C PHE A 385 -7.97 -11.38 8.96
N ARG A 386 -7.62 -10.35 8.19
CA ARG A 386 -7.69 -10.36 6.73
C ARG A 386 -6.76 -11.42 6.14
N ASP A 387 -5.51 -11.47 6.59
CA ASP A 387 -4.53 -12.42 6.08
C ASP A 387 -4.89 -13.88 6.39
N ILE A 388 -5.42 -14.16 7.58
CA ILE A 388 -5.98 -15.48 7.92
C ILE A 388 -7.09 -15.86 6.93
N SER A 389 -8.02 -14.93 6.69
CA SER A 389 -9.16 -15.16 5.81
C SER A 389 -8.70 -15.48 4.37
N LEU A 390 -7.65 -14.79 3.90
CA LEU A 390 -7.10 -14.97 2.55
C LEU A 390 -6.39 -16.32 2.38
N ARG A 391 -5.53 -16.68 3.35
CA ARG A 391 -4.74 -17.92 3.33
C ARG A 391 -5.61 -19.16 3.47
N MET A 392 -6.66 -19.09 4.28
CA MET A 392 -7.59 -20.21 4.44
C MET A 392 -8.25 -20.64 3.13
N LEU A 393 -8.67 -19.71 2.26
CA LEU A 393 -9.18 -20.13 0.94
C LEU A 393 -8.09 -20.34 -0.12
N GLN A 394 -6.80 -20.21 0.18
CA GLN A 394 -5.72 -20.57 -0.75
C GLN A 394 -5.20 -21.97 -0.48
N GLU A 395 -5.09 -22.36 0.79
CA GLU A 395 -4.45 -23.61 1.22
C GLU A 395 -5.43 -24.78 1.40
N ASP A 396 -6.71 -24.62 1.01
CA ASP A 396 -7.79 -25.62 1.16
C ASP A 396 -7.80 -26.24 2.58
N ILE A 397 -7.61 -25.37 3.57
CA ILE A 397 -7.51 -25.77 4.97
C ILE A 397 -8.92 -26.11 5.46
N GLU A 398 -9.14 -27.38 5.82
CA GLU A 398 -10.39 -27.82 6.45
C GLU A 398 -10.68 -26.99 7.71
N ASN A 399 -11.91 -26.47 7.81
CA ASN A 399 -12.38 -25.72 8.97
C ASN A 399 -12.36 -26.63 10.21
N SER A 400 -11.35 -26.50 11.06
CA SER A 400 -11.41 -27.06 12.41
C SER A 400 -12.19 -26.14 13.33
N ASP A 401 -12.98 -26.69 14.24
CA ASP A 401 -13.75 -25.91 15.22
C ASP A 401 -12.84 -24.97 16.03
N GLU A 402 -11.60 -25.40 16.30
CA GLU A 402 -10.58 -24.61 16.99
C GLU A 402 -10.14 -23.38 16.17
N LEU A 403 -9.91 -23.55 14.86
CA LEU A 403 -9.57 -22.44 13.96
C LEU A 403 -10.73 -21.45 13.82
N VAL A 404 -11.96 -21.96 13.71
CA VAL A 404 -13.18 -21.14 13.69
C VAL A 404 -13.30 -20.33 14.98
N ARG A 405 -13.04 -20.93 16.15
CA ARG A 405 -13.01 -20.22 17.44
C ARG A 405 -11.95 -19.12 17.48
N ILE A 406 -10.73 -19.40 17.01
CA ILE A 406 -9.65 -18.40 16.93
C ILE A 406 -10.07 -17.22 16.05
N ILE A 407 -10.63 -17.50 14.87
CA ILE A 407 -11.11 -16.48 13.92
C ILE A 407 -12.26 -15.68 14.51
N GLN A 408 -13.21 -16.33 15.18
CA GLN A 408 -14.31 -15.64 15.86
C GLN A 408 -13.81 -14.75 16.99
N LYS A 409 -12.78 -15.17 17.73
CA LYS A 409 -12.15 -14.35 18.77
C LYS A 409 -11.46 -13.13 18.17
N ILE A 410 -10.65 -13.31 17.14
CA ILE A 410 -10.02 -12.20 16.40
C ILE A 410 -11.08 -11.26 15.81
N LYS A 411 -12.15 -11.80 15.21
CA LYS A 411 -13.26 -11.02 14.63
C LYS A 411 -14.08 -10.28 15.68
N GLY A 412 -14.28 -10.89 16.84
CA GLY A 412 -14.96 -10.30 18.00
C GLY A 412 -14.21 -9.08 18.49
N GLU A 413 -12.88 -9.17 18.58
CA GLU A 413 -12.03 -8.01 18.83
C GLU A 413 -12.25 -6.97 17.74
N VAL A 414 -12.02 -7.30 16.46
CA VAL A 414 -12.19 -6.35 15.32
C VAL A 414 -13.53 -5.61 15.36
N ARG A 415 -14.63 -6.29 15.69
CA ARG A 415 -15.96 -5.66 15.81
C ARG A 415 -16.11 -4.76 17.03
N ALA A 416 -15.56 -5.15 18.18
CA ALA A 416 -15.49 -4.28 19.36
C ALA A 416 -14.64 -3.01 19.08
N LEU A 417 -13.77 -3.04 18.06
CA LEU A 417 -13.03 -1.86 17.60
C LEU A 417 -13.83 -0.94 16.65
N GLU A 418 -14.94 -1.41 16.08
CA GLU A 418 -15.74 -0.64 15.10
C GLU A 418 -16.96 0.06 15.72
N THR A 419 -17.38 -0.34 16.92
CA THR A 419 -18.60 0.15 17.60
C THR A 419 -18.39 1.34 18.55
N THR A 420 -17.19 1.90 18.57
CA THR A 420 -16.74 3.03 19.42
C THR A 420 -15.87 3.93 18.59
#